data_AF-A0A2A8V139-F1
#
_entry.id   AF-A0A2A8V139-F1
#
_cell.length_a   1.000
_cell.length_b   1.000
_cell.length_c   1.000
_cell.angle_alpha   90.00
_cell.angle_beta   90.00
_cell.angle_gamma   90.00
#
_symmetry.space_group_name_H-M   'P 1'
#
loop_
_entity.id
_entity.type
_entity.pdbx_description
1 polymer ?
#
loop_
_entity_poly.entity_id
_entity_poly.type
_entity_poly.pdbx_seq_one_letter_code
_entity_poly.pdbx_strand_id
1 'polypeptide(L)'
;MFAYTLTTLTLCCISIFITSYVSKRRGTLMEYMVFIMSFSMSIGLSIGFYFGILFKGELLYSTLLAILISSFIGFFVGLRFHLYTALEGMFSGLMASMMGAMITEMLNAQQAHSILFISLLLTITITMSCMIQLLSETFSTFIHRRFLLLLSISGVIIISVFVTFPDHTPPPSSKHNQHTH
;
A
#
# COMPACT_ATOMS: atom_id res chain seq x y z
N MET A 1 -6.74 -1.49 -14.35
CA MET A 1 -6.43 -1.68 -12.91
C MET A 1 -4.94 -1.65 -12.60
N PHE A 2 -4.10 -2.49 -13.21
CA PHE A 2 -2.68 -2.60 -12.83
C PHE A 2 -1.85 -1.31 -12.96
N ALA A 3 -2.10 -0.47 -13.97
CA ALA A 3 -1.43 0.82 -14.08
C ALA A 3 -1.79 1.76 -12.91
N TYR A 4 -3.06 1.79 -12.52
CA TYR A 4 -3.55 2.63 -11.41
C TYR A 4 -2.96 2.20 -10.06
N THR A 5 -2.91 0.90 -9.79
CA THR A 5 -2.33 0.39 -8.55
C THR A 5 -0.86 0.76 -8.44
N LEU A 6 -0.11 0.68 -9.55
CA LEU A 6 1.29 1.07 -9.61
C LEU A 6 1.47 2.59 -9.46
N THR A 7 0.61 3.40 -10.09
CA THR A 7 0.64 4.87 -9.89
C THR A 7 0.33 5.26 -8.45
N THR A 8 -0.64 4.63 -7.78
CA THR A 8 -0.96 4.96 -6.39
C THR A 8 0.16 4.53 -5.44
N LEU A 9 0.74 3.34 -5.66
CA LEU A 9 1.86 2.85 -4.86
C LEU A 9 3.09 3.76 -4.98
N THR A 10 3.44 4.15 -6.21
CA THR A 10 4.56 5.08 -6.47
C THR A 10 4.30 6.46 -5.85
N LEU A 11 3.08 6.99 -5.96
CA LEU A 11 2.69 8.24 -5.30
C LEU A 11 2.80 8.16 -3.76
N CYS A 12 2.37 7.05 -3.15
CA CYS A 12 2.53 6.82 -1.71
C CYS A 12 4.02 6.81 -1.30
N CYS A 13 4.86 6.07 -2.02
CA CYS A 13 6.31 6.05 -1.79
C CYS A 13 6.95 7.44 -1.90
N ILE A 14 6.62 8.18 -2.97
CA ILE A 14 7.16 9.53 -3.20
C ILE A 14 6.71 10.48 -2.09
N SER A 15 5.44 10.43 -1.69
CA SER A 15 4.89 11.29 -0.65
C SER A 15 5.61 11.10 0.69
N ILE A 16 5.85 9.84 1.07
CA ILE A 16 6.58 9.49 2.29
C ILE A 16 8.03 9.92 2.17
N PHE A 17 8.69 9.65 1.05
CA PHE A 17 10.08 10.03 0.85
C PHE A 17 10.30 11.54 0.96
N ILE A 18 9.41 12.34 0.35
CA ILE A 18 9.43 13.80 0.46
C ILE A 18 9.22 14.24 1.91
N THR A 19 8.25 13.63 2.60
CA THR A 19 7.92 14.02 3.97
C THR A 19 9.00 13.63 4.96
N SER A 20 9.64 12.48 4.78
CA SER A 20 10.85 12.08 5.49
C SER A 20 12.05 13.00 5.20
N TYR A 21 12.12 13.62 4.02
CA TYR A 21 13.15 14.61 3.70
C TYR A 21 12.89 15.97 4.38
N VAL A 22 11.63 16.40 4.39
CA VAL A 22 11.20 17.71 4.91
C VAL A 22 11.12 17.72 6.43
N SER A 23 10.78 16.58 7.06
CA SER A 23 10.68 16.47 8.51
C SER A 23 12.04 16.62 9.17
N LYS A 24 12.08 17.44 10.21
CA LYS A 24 13.31 17.67 10.98
C LYS A 24 13.48 16.49 11.95
N ARG A 25 14.69 15.93 12.00
CA ARG A 25 15.05 14.72 12.77
C ARG A 25 14.96 14.95 14.30
N ARG A 26 13.74 15.01 14.84
CA ARG A 26 13.47 15.30 16.27
C ARG A 26 12.76 14.18 17.03
N GLY A 27 12.30 13.13 16.34
CA GLY A 27 11.66 11.98 16.95
C GLY A 27 12.67 11.04 17.63
N THR A 28 12.15 10.17 18.48
CA THR A 28 12.92 9.10 19.13
C THR A 28 13.19 7.94 18.17
N LEU A 29 14.23 7.16 18.45
CA LEU A 29 14.61 6.01 17.60
C LEU A 29 13.48 4.98 17.49
N MET A 30 12.73 4.76 18.58
CA MET A 30 11.60 3.82 18.62
C MET A 30 10.41 4.30 17.77
N GLU A 31 10.12 5.59 17.73
CA GLU A 31 9.06 6.14 16.85
C GLU A 31 9.39 5.92 15.37
N TYR A 32 10.66 6.12 14.99
CA TYR A 32 11.09 5.89 13.61
C TYR A 32 11.06 4.41 13.21
N MET A 33 11.35 3.51 14.16
CA MET A 33 11.23 2.05 13.96
C MET A 33 9.77 1.64 13.70
N VAL A 34 8.84 2.08 14.55
CA VAL A 34 7.40 1.77 14.35
C VAL A 34 6.87 2.41 13.07
N PHE A 35 7.31 3.62 12.74
CA PHE A 35 6.96 4.32 11.50
C PHE A 35 7.38 3.53 10.26
N ILE A 36 8.68 3.17 10.18
CA ILE A 36 9.20 2.47 8.99
C ILE A 36 8.58 1.07 8.87
N MET A 37 8.36 0.40 10.00
CA MET A 37 7.76 -0.92 10.01
C MET A 37 6.35 -0.87 9.42
N SER A 38 5.51 0.07 9.89
CA SER A 38 4.12 0.22 9.45
C SER A 38 4.03 0.58 7.96
N PHE A 39 4.87 1.52 7.52
CA PHE A 39 4.93 1.93 6.12
C PHE A 39 5.44 0.79 5.21
N SER A 40 6.56 0.17 5.57
CA SER A 40 7.17 -0.90 4.77
C SER A 40 6.30 -2.16 4.72
N MET A 41 5.59 -2.48 5.80
CA MET A 41 4.67 -3.62 5.82
C MET A 41 3.50 -3.40 4.86
N SER A 42 2.87 -2.21 4.90
CA SER A 42 1.72 -1.91 4.04
C SER A 42 2.10 -1.81 2.56
N ILE A 43 3.22 -1.17 2.24
CA ILE A 43 3.74 -1.13 0.86
C ILE A 43 4.11 -2.53 0.37
N GLY A 44 4.77 -3.34 1.21
CA GLY A 44 5.19 -4.70 0.88
C GLY A 44 4.02 -5.63 0.62
N LEU A 45 2.97 -5.55 1.44
CA LEU A 45 1.76 -6.35 1.27
C LEU A 45 1.04 -6.00 -0.05
N SER A 46 0.95 -4.71 -0.39
CA SER A 46 0.38 -4.24 -1.66
C SER A 46 1.20 -4.68 -2.88
N ILE A 47 2.53 -4.62 -2.78
CA ILE A 47 3.45 -5.09 -3.83
C ILE A 47 3.33 -6.61 -4.00
N GLY A 48 3.28 -7.36 -2.89
CA GLY A 48 3.09 -8.81 -2.88
C GLY A 48 1.81 -9.23 -3.58
N PHE A 49 0.68 -8.57 -3.27
CA PHE A 49 -0.58 -8.83 -3.96
C PHE A 49 -0.53 -8.46 -5.44
N TYR A 50 0.11 -7.34 -5.79
CA TYR A 50 0.24 -6.92 -7.17
C TYR A 50 0.99 -7.96 -8.02
N PHE A 51 2.16 -8.39 -7.57
CA PHE A 51 2.94 -9.40 -8.28
C PHE A 51 2.31 -10.80 -8.21
N GLY A 52 1.64 -11.15 -7.11
CA GLY A 52 0.95 -12.42 -6.96
C GLY A 52 -0.20 -12.60 -7.96
N ILE A 53 -0.90 -11.51 -8.28
CA ILE A 53 -1.93 -11.53 -9.33
C ILE A 53 -1.31 -11.54 -10.73
N LEU A 54 -0.20 -10.82 -10.96
CA LEU A 54 0.43 -10.70 -12.27
C LEU A 54 1.06 -12.03 -12.75
N PHE A 55 1.66 -12.80 -11.84
CA PHE A 55 2.40 -14.04 -12.15
C PHE A 55 1.71 -15.27 -11.54
N LYS A 56 0.39 -15.36 -11.69
CA LYS A 56 -0.38 -16.50 -11.17
C LYS A 56 0.13 -17.81 -11.80
N GLY A 57 0.64 -18.72 -10.98
CA GLY A 57 1.22 -20.00 -11.39
C GLY A 57 2.74 -20.14 -11.16
N GLU A 58 3.46 -19.04 -10.97
CA GLU A 58 4.92 -19.03 -10.71
C GLU A 58 5.22 -18.33 -9.37
N LEU A 59 4.81 -18.95 -8.26
CA LEU A 59 4.88 -18.36 -6.91
C LEU A 59 6.30 -17.93 -6.53
N LEU A 60 7.31 -18.72 -6.88
CA LEU A 60 8.71 -18.38 -6.60
C LEU A 60 9.14 -17.09 -7.29
N TYR A 61 8.81 -16.93 -8.57
CA TYR A 61 9.18 -15.75 -9.35
C TYR A 61 8.49 -14.49 -8.81
N SER A 62 7.18 -14.60 -8.55
CA SER A 62 6.37 -13.51 -7.99
C SER A 62 6.89 -13.05 -6.62
N THR A 63 7.21 -14.01 -5.75
CA THR A 63 7.67 -13.74 -4.39
C THR A 63 9.07 -13.12 -4.39
N LEU A 64 9.99 -13.63 -5.21
CA LEU A 64 11.35 -13.11 -5.30
C LEU A 64 11.34 -11.64 -5.75
N LEU A 65 10.55 -11.32 -6.78
CA LEU A 65 10.44 -9.96 -7.32
C LEU A 65 9.78 -9.02 -6.31
N ALA A 66 8.71 -9.46 -5.65
CA ALA A 66 8.02 -8.69 -4.62
C ALA A 66 8.93 -8.38 -3.42
N ILE A 67 9.67 -9.38 -2.92
CA ILE A 67 10.63 -9.21 -1.82
C ILE A 67 11.74 -8.24 -2.21
N LEU A 68 12.33 -8.37 -3.39
CA LEU A 68 13.40 -7.46 -3.83
C LEU A 68 12.90 -6.02 -3.83
N ILE A 69 11.79 -5.75 -4.50
CA ILE A 69 11.28 -4.39 -4.68
C ILE A 69 10.89 -3.76 -3.34
N SER A 70 10.13 -4.47 -2.50
CA SER A 70 9.69 -3.93 -1.20
C SER A 70 10.84 -3.75 -0.22
N SER A 71 11.80 -4.68 -0.21
CA SER A 71 12.99 -4.63 0.63
C SER A 71 13.83 -3.39 0.30
N PHE A 72 14.06 -3.12 -0.99
CA PHE A 72 14.77 -1.91 -1.43
C PHE A 72 14.02 -0.63 -1.00
N ILE A 73 12.70 -0.58 -1.18
CA ILE A 73 11.89 0.58 -0.79
C ILE A 73 11.99 0.82 0.73
N GLY A 74 11.78 -0.22 1.54
CA GLY A 74 11.88 -0.14 3.00
C GLY A 74 13.27 0.27 3.48
N PHE A 75 14.32 -0.27 2.85
CA PHE A 75 15.70 0.08 3.16
C PHE A 75 16.02 1.55 2.83
N PHE A 76 15.68 2.03 1.63
CA PHE A 76 15.97 3.40 1.20
C PHE A 76 15.24 4.45 2.05
N VAL A 77 13.98 4.20 2.42
CA VAL A 77 13.22 5.12 3.29
C VAL A 77 13.78 5.10 4.72
N GLY A 78 14.12 3.93 5.26
CA GLY A 78 14.65 3.81 6.62
C GLY A 78 16.09 4.32 6.78
N LEU A 79 16.90 4.26 5.72
CA LEU A 79 18.31 4.72 5.71
C LEU A 79 18.43 6.20 6.08
N ARG A 80 17.39 6.99 5.81
CA ARG A 80 17.33 8.42 6.19
C ARG A 80 17.38 8.61 7.71
N PHE A 81 16.78 7.70 8.48
CA PHE A 81 16.64 7.84 9.92
C PHE A 81 17.79 7.18 10.68
N HIS A 82 18.00 5.89 10.49
CA HIS A 82 19.09 5.15 11.12
C HIS A 82 19.30 3.81 10.41
N LEU A 83 20.48 3.23 10.53
CA LEU A 83 20.78 1.94 9.89
C LEU A 83 19.90 0.81 10.49
N TYR A 84 19.66 0.82 11.81
CA TYR A 84 18.72 -0.10 12.47
C TYR A 84 17.29 0.05 11.92
N THR A 85 16.81 1.28 11.75
CA THR A 85 15.49 1.56 11.14
C THR A 85 15.43 1.08 9.68
N ALA A 86 16.52 1.24 8.91
CA ALA A 86 16.59 0.71 7.55
C ALA A 86 16.46 -0.82 7.49
N LEU A 87 17.17 -1.52 8.38
CA LEU A 87 17.10 -2.97 8.48
C LEU A 87 15.70 -3.44 8.89
N GLU A 88 15.07 -2.76 9.85
CA GLU A 88 13.71 -3.08 10.27
C GLU A 88 12.68 -2.87 9.15
N GLY A 89 12.80 -1.77 8.40
CA GLY A 89 12.01 -1.54 7.20
C GLY A 89 12.21 -2.63 6.16
N MET A 90 13.46 -3.04 5.92
CA MET A 90 13.81 -4.12 5.00
C MET A 90 13.14 -5.44 5.42
N PHE A 91 13.35 -5.88 6.66
CA PHE A 91 12.80 -7.13 7.21
C PHE A 91 11.27 -7.15 7.29
N SER A 92 10.65 -6.01 7.61
CA SER A 92 9.20 -5.89 7.60
C SER A 92 8.63 -6.00 6.17
N GLY A 93 9.26 -5.32 5.21
CA GLY A 93 8.80 -5.30 3.82
C GLY A 93 8.90 -6.67 3.14
N LEU A 94 10.01 -7.39 3.36
CA LEU A 94 10.17 -8.75 2.83
C LEU A 94 9.17 -9.73 3.43
N MET A 95 8.91 -9.66 4.75
CA MET A 95 7.93 -10.52 5.41
C MET A 95 6.52 -10.26 4.87
N ALA A 96 6.14 -8.98 4.76
CA ALA A 96 4.81 -8.60 4.27
C ALA A 96 4.59 -8.98 2.80
N SER A 97 5.62 -8.84 1.97
CA SER A 97 5.53 -9.16 0.53
C SER A 97 5.40 -10.65 0.29
N MET A 98 6.14 -11.46 1.06
CA MET A 98 6.04 -12.92 1.01
C MET A 98 4.63 -13.38 1.38
N MET A 99 4.09 -12.87 2.49
CA MET A 99 2.72 -13.16 2.90
C MET A 99 1.70 -12.71 1.86
N GLY A 100 1.90 -11.52 1.27
CA GLY A 100 1.07 -10.99 0.21
C GLY A 100 0.99 -11.92 -0.99
N ALA A 101 2.15 -12.24 -1.59
CA ALA A 101 2.24 -13.09 -2.77
C ALA A 101 1.59 -14.47 -2.55
N MET A 102 1.86 -15.10 -1.41
CA MET A 102 1.31 -16.41 -1.05
C MET A 102 -0.22 -16.39 -0.93
N ILE A 103 -0.78 -15.40 -0.24
CA ILE A 103 -2.24 -15.28 -0.10
C ILE A 103 -2.89 -15.11 -1.48
N THR A 104 -2.34 -14.30 -2.36
CA THR A 104 -2.93 -14.10 -3.71
C THR A 104 -2.91 -15.34 -4.59
N GLU A 105 -1.94 -16.23 -4.43
CA GLU A 105 -1.91 -17.49 -5.18
C GLU A 105 -3.04 -18.44 -4.74
N MET A 106 -3.26 -18.52 -3.42
CA MET A 106 -4.28 -19.40 -2.84
C MET A 106 -5.71 -18.94 -3.13
N LEU A 107 -5.91 -17.68 -3.53
CA LEU A 107 -7.24 -17.12 -3.79
C LEU A 107 -7.67 -17.17 -5.25
N ASN A 108 -8.99 -17.22 -5.45
CA ASN A 108 -9.56 -17.10 -6.78
C ASN A 108 -9.33 -15.68 -7.34
N ALA A 109 -9.22 -15.53 -8.66
CA ALA A 109 -8.85 -14.25 -9.29
C ALA A 109 -9.75 -13.09 -8.86
N GLN A 110 -11.06 -13.32 -8.76
CA GLN A 110 -12.03 -12.31 -8.31
C GLN A 110 -11.80 -11.87 -6.85
N GLN A 111 -11.48 -12.81 -5.94
CA GLN A 111 -11.24 -12.47 -4.53
C GLN A 111 -9.87 -11.80 -4.33
N ALA A 112 -8.87 -12.19 -5.13
CA ALA A 112 -7.54 -11.56 -5.13
C ALA A 112 -7.62 -10.06 -5.48
N HIS A 113 -8.49 -9.68 -6.43
CA HIS A 113 -8.73 -8.28 -6.76
C HIS A 113 -9.36 -7.49 -5.59
N SER A 114 -10.30 -8.07 -4.87
CA SER A 114 -10.91 -7.44 -3.68
C SER A 114 -9.90 -7.25 -2.55
N ILE A 115 -9.02 -8.23 -2.31
CA ILE A 115 -7.97 -8.13 -1.28
C ILE A 115 -6.93 -7.07 -1.66
N LEU A 116 -6.52 -7.00 -2.93
CA LEU A 116 -5.63 -5.94 -3.40
C LEU A 116 -6.25 -4.57 -3.11
N PHE A 117 -7.52 -4.36 -3.43
CA PHE A 117 -8.22 -3.11 -3.15
C PHE A 117 -8.17 -2.72 -1.68
N ILE A 118 -8.51 -3.65 -0.78
CA ILE A 118 -8.47 -3.44 0.68
C ILE A 118 -7.04 -3.08 1.13
N SER A 119 -6.03 -3.78 0.63
CA SER A 119 -4.63 -3.50 0.96
C SER A 119 -4.16 -2.12 0.51
N LEU A 120 -4.71 -1.64 -0.60
CA LEU A 120 -4.37 -0.36 -1.19
C LEU A 120 -5.02 0.78 -0.37
N LEU A 121 -6.26 0.60 0.06
CA LEU A 121 -6.92 1.50 1.03
C LEU A 121 -6.17 1.54 2.36
N LEU A 122 -5.74 0.38 2.86
CA LEU A 122 -4.94 0.29 4.09
C LEU A 122 -3.62 1.05 3.94
N THR A 123 -2.92 0.87 2.82
CA THR A 123 -1.65 1.55 2.53
C THR A 123 -1.82 3.06 2.44
N ILE A 124 -2.88 3.55 1.79
CA ILE A 124 -3.20 4.98 1.76
C ILE A 124 -3.44 5.50 3.18
N THR A 125 -4.24 4.80 3.98
CA THR A 125 -4.61 5.22 5.34
C THR A 125 -3.39 5.27 6.28
N ILE A 126 -2.52 4.25 6.22
CA ILE A 126 -1.28 4.20 7.00
C ILE A 126 -0.32 5.29 6.54
N THR A 127 -0.16 5.46 5.22
CA THR A 127 0.66 6.54 4.64
C THR A 127 0.20 7.89 5.17
N MET A 128 -1.10 8.18 5.13
CA MET A 128 -1.66 9.44 5.61
C MET A 128 -1.46 9.61 7.13
N SER A 129 -1.77 8.60 7.92
CA SER A 129 -1.58 8.63 9.37
C SER A 129 -0.14 8.93 9.74
N CYS A 130 0.83 8.28 9.07
CA CYS A 130 2.22 8.49 9.41
C CYS A 130 2.77 9.83 8.86
N MET A 131 2.26 10.32 7.74
CA MET A 131 2.54 11.69 7.26
C MET A 131 2.05 12.74 8.26
N ILE A 132 0.85 12.55 8.83
CA ILE A 132 0.29 13.45 9.84
C ILE A 132 1.17 13.45 11.09
N GLN A 133 1.56 12.27 11.60
CA GLN A 133 2.44 12.17 12.78
C GLN A 133 3.79 12.86 12.54
N LEU A 134 4.43 12.58 11.40
CA LEU A 134 5.75 13.14 11.08
C LEU A 134 5.73 14.67 10.89
N LEU A 135 4.63 15.20 10.35
CA LEU A 135 4.45 16.63 10.11
C LEU A 135 3.96 17.37 11.36
N SER A 136 3.17 16.70 12.22
CA SER A 136 2.68 17.21 13.50
C SER A 136 3.82 17.63 14.41
N GLU A 137 4.82 16.76 14.53
CA GLU A 137 6.04 17.01 15.29
C GLU A 137 6.88 18.18 14.74
N THR A 138 6.70 18.54 13.46
CA THR A 138 7.54 19.54 12.79
C THR A 138 6.91 20.94 12.73
N PHE A 139 5.60 21.07 12.46
CA PHE A 139 4.97 22.38 12.17
C PHE A 139 3.55 22.55 12.72
N SER A 140 3.42 22.78 14.04
CA SER A 140 2.13 23.00 14.75
C SER A 140 1.12 23.94 14.06
N THR A 141 1.56 25.06 13.48
CA THR A 141 0.66 26.10 12.91
C THR A 141 0.31 25.89 11.43
N PHE A 142 1.15 25.16 10.69
CA PHE A 142 0.95 24.92 9.24
C PHE A 142 0.06 23.69 8.97
N ILE A 143 -0.20 22.90 10.01
CA ILE A 143 -0.97 21.66 9.98
C ILE A 143 -2.40 21.88 9.48
N HIS A 144 -3.17 22.84 9.99
CA HIS A 144 -4.61 22.85 9.73
C HIS A 144 -4.99 22.97 8.24
N ARG A 145 -4.26 23.80 7.48
CA ARG A 145 -4.53 24.03 6.04
C ARG A 145 -3.98 22.92 5.15
N ARG A 146 -2.81 22.37 5.45
CA ARG A 146 -2.21 21.24 4.70
C ARG A 146 -2.83 19.89 5.08
N PHE A 147 -3.29 19.73 6.32
CA PHE A 147 -4.01 18.56 6.81
C PHE A 147 -5.32 18.37 6.03
N LEU A 148 -6.11 19.43 5.88
CA LEU A 148 -7.34 19.38 5.10
C LEU A 148 -7.06 19.10 3.61
N LEU A 149 -5.95 19.60 3.09
CA LEU A 149 -5.50 19.33 1.71
C LEU A 149 -5.01 17.89 1.53
N LEU A 150 -4.23 17.34 2.46
CA LEU A 150 -3.77 15.94 2.46
C LEU A 150 -4.94 14.96 2.63
N LEU A 151 -5.89 15.28 3.52
CA LEU A 151 -7.13 14.53 3.71
C LEU A 151 -8.03 14.61 2.46
N SER A 152 -8.09 15.78 1.81
CA SER A 152 -8.83 15.94 0.56
C SER A 152 -8.18 15.16 -0.59
N ILE A 153 -6.86 15.21 -0.73
CA ILE A 153 -6.11 14.41 -1.72
C ILE A 153 -6.29 12.91 -1.46
N SER A 154 -6.21 12.46 -0.19
CA SER A 154 -6.44 11.06 0.15
C SER A 154 -7.87 10.63 -0.16
N GLY A 155 -8.87 11.46 0.18
CA GLY A 155 -10.26 11.25 -0.16
C GLY A 155 -10.48 11.14 -1.67
N VAL A 156 -9.84 12.01 -2.46
CA VAL A 156 -9.88 11.96 -3.93
C VAL A 156 -9.22 10.68 -4.46
N ILE A 157 -8.09 10.24 -3.89
CA ILE A 157 -7.44 8.99 -4.28
C ILE A 157 -8.34 7.79 -3.94
N ILE A 158 -8.94 7.76 -2.76
CA ILE A 158 -9.86 6.70 -2.32
C ILE A 158 -11.11 6.67 -3.22
N ILE A 159 -11.72 7.82 -3.51
CA ILE A 159 -12.88 7.95 -4.40
C ILE A 159 -12.51 7.54 -5.83
N SER A 160 -11.35 7.96 -6.33
CA SER A 160 -10.89 7.59 -7.67
C SER A 160 -10.62 6.08 -7.78
N VAL A 161 -10.12 5.47 -6.70
CA VAL A 161 -9.93 4.02 -6.59
C VAL A 161 -11.30 3.32 -6.54
N PHE A 162 -12.29 3.86 -5.81
CA PHE A 162 -13.65 3.32 -5.74
C PHE A 162 -14.42 3.41 -7.09
N VAL A 163 -14.33 4.54 -7.79
CA VAL A 163 -14.97 4.77 -9.10
C VAL A 163 -14.33 3.89 -10.20
N THR A 164 -13.05 3.54 -10.06
CA THR A 164 -12.32 2.70 -11.03
C THR A 164 -12.59 1.20 -10.87
N PHE A 165 -13.26 0.78 -9.80
CA PHE A 165 -13.85 -0.56 -9.68
C PHE A 165 -15.34 -0.46 -10.06
N PRO A 166 -15.70 -0.49 -11.36
CA PRO A 166 -17.11 -0.64 -11.70
C PRO A 166 -17.58 -2.00 -11.17
N ASP A 167 -18.70 -1.97 -10.45
CA ASP A 167 -19.52 -3.13 -10.10
C ASP A 167 -19.41 -4.22 -11.17
N HIS A 168 -18.69 -5.29 -10.88
CA HIS A 168 -18.94 -6.56 -11.54
C HIS A 168 -20.19 -7.15 -10.87
N THR A 169 -21.33 -6.49 -11.09
CA THR A 169 -22.61 -7.19 -11.02
C THR A 169 -22.51 -8.31 -12.06
N PRO A 170 -22.52 -9.59 -11.67
CA PRO A 170 -22.63 -10.65 -12.66
C PRO A 170 -23.90 -10.37 -13.49
N PRO A 171 -23.87 -10.53 -14.82
CA PRO A 171 -25.04 -10.31 -15.63
C PRO A 171 -26.19 -11.16 -15.05
N PRO A 172 -27.40 -10.60 -14.86
CA PRO A 172 -28.54 -11.43 -14.48
C PRO A 172 -28.66 -12.50 -15.55
N SER A 173 -28.55 -13.77 -15.11
CA SER A 173 -28.73 -14.95 -15.94
C SER A 173 -30.06 -14.82 -16.69
N SER A 174 -30.00 -14.41 -17.95
CA SER A 174 -31.17 -14.34 -18.80
C SER A 174 -31.53 -15.75 -19.25
N LYS A 175 -32.73 -16.17 -18.84
CA LYS A 175 -33.54 -17.31 -19.33
C LYS A 175 -33.27 -18.70 -18.76
N HIS A 176 -34.02 -19.02 -17.69
CA HIS A 176 -34.90 -20.18 -17.76
C HIS A 176 -36.24 -19.86 -17.05
N ASN A 177 -37.17 -19.27 -17.80
CA ASN A 177 -38.58 -19.17 -17.42
C ASN A 177 -39.43 -19.57 -18.63
N GLN A 178 -39.93 -20.80 -18.62
CA GLN A 178 -41.19 -21.29 -19.23
C GLN A 178 -41.35 -22.74 -18.75
N HIS A 179 -42.04 -23.02 -17.64
CA HIS A 179 -43.49 -23.29 -17.53
C HIS A 179 -44.07 -24.24 -18.61
N THR A 180 -44.79 -25.26 -18.11
CA THR A 180 -45.82 -26.11 -18.77
C THR A 180 -45.31 -27.03 -19.89
N HIS A 181 -45.48 -28.36 -19.86
CA HIS A 181 -46.68 -29.16 -19.59
C HIS A 181 -46.29 -30.61 -19.24
#